data_AF-A0A9D2MW77-F1
#
_entry.id   AF-A0A9D2MW77-F1
#
_cell.length_a   1.000
_cell.length_b   1.000
_cell.length_c   1.000
_cell.angle_alpha   90.00
_cell.angle_beta   90.00
_cell.angle_gamma   90.00
#
_symmetry.space_group_name_H-M   'P 1'
#
loop_
_entity.id
_entity.type
_entity.pdbx_description
1 polymer ?
#
loop_
_entity_poly.entity_id
_entity_poly.type
_entity_poly.pdbx_seq_one_letter_code
_entity_poly.pdbx_strand_id
1 'polypeptide(L)'
;MAAVVIPGDHLAPWEEDVGDLVAFLRQQPKLDETRLALTGAPGGANSVWRLASHFPQWFSGVCAVGGYGNPYHVRALKDVPLLAVSVEREDLPSDEEEFLVGVERLVMGLRTAGSRQVECRREGPCSREEAWNRAFLEGDAGEWLLAQDRKKQFQVHWLLPGVWRIDDYFTASCYLVEGRDKALLVDTGMGEGDLAGLTASLTNLPVEVAITHPHLDHMHGIDGFSAVYLHRADREALLQNPQAFPGALSSPSASLPPLLPLDDGARIDLGGDIWVEALELPGHTPHSMVFADGYHRCLFTGDALGSGYIVLLICPEKEALSLVGQYQKALERFSAQLPRLRDYAWLGGHGIQENGCDDRRQQDYLAGCSHYFNPIRAEVVHDMLSLCQALLSGEIPWEQVQKAPDHYCSRGSAGIFFRFS
;
A
#
# COMPACT_ATOMS: atom_id res chain seq x y z
N MET A 1 9.42 -3.97 -18.91
CA MET A 1 7.99 -3.95 -19.28
C MET A 1 7.58 -5.36 -19.63
N ALA A 2 6.51 -5.86 -19.02
CA ALA A 2 6.01 -7.22 -19.23
C ALA A 2 4.52 -7.14 -19.55
N ALA A 3 4.07 -7.81 -20.60
CA ALA A 3 2.65 -7.99 -20.89
C ALA A 3 2.29 -9.44 -20.63
N VAL A 4 1.26 -9.67 -19.81
CA VAL A 4 0.64 -10.98 -19.66
C VAL A 4 -0.50 -11.03 -20.68
N VAL A 5 -0.39 -11.96 -21.64
CA VAL A 5 -1.42 -12.19 -22.65
C VAL A 5 -2.05 -13.55 -22.37
N ILE A 6 -3.35 -13.58 -22.12
CA ILE A 6 -4.08 -14.84 -21.90
C ILE A 6 -4.62 -15.37 -23.24
N PRO A 7 -4.21 -16.57 -23.69
CA PRO A 7 -4.53 -17.06 -25.03
C PRO A 7 -5.86 -17.87 -25.14
N GLY A 8 -6.62 -18.11 -24.06
CA GLY A 8 -7.78 -19.03 -24.08
C GLY A 8 -8.93 -18.76 -23.08
N ASP A 9 -10.08 -19.39 -23.33
CA ASP A 9 -11.42 -18.93 -22.89
C ASP A 9 -11.89 -19.46 -21.51
N HIS A 10 -11.13 -20.35 -20.86
CA HIS A 10 -11.52 -20.93 -19.57
C HIS A 10 -10.36 -21.06 -18.60
N LEU A 11 -10.18 -20.08 -17.70
CA LEU A 11 -9.18 -20.12 -16.63
C LEU A 11 -9.53 -21.00 -15.43
N ALA A 12 -10.81 -21.31 -15.19
CA ALA A 12 -11.24 -21.96 -13.93
C ALA A 12 -10.42 -23.22 -13.52
N PRO A 13 -9.95 -24.08 -14.44
CA PRO A 13 -9.13 -25.25 -14.07
C PRO A 13 -7.66 -24.97 -13.74
N TRP A 14 -7.12 -23.78 -14.04
CA TRP A 14 -5.68 -23.45 -13.98
C TRP A 14 -5.42 -21.99 -13.54
N GLU A 15 -6.40 -21.37 -12.88
CA GLU A 15 -6.30 -20.00 -12.39
C GLU A 15 -5.17 -19.83 -11.37
N GLU A 16 -4.98 -20.82 -10.49
CA GLU A 16 -3.86 -20.89 -9.55
C GLU A 16 -2.53 -21.01 -10.32
N ASP A 17 -2.44 -21.85 -11.36
CA ASP A 17 -1.23 -21.99 -12.18
C ASP A 17 -0.86 -20.66 -12.88
N VAL A 18 -1.86 -19.88 -13.34
CA VAL A 18 -1.63 -18.55 -13.91
C VAL A 18 -1.22 -17.56 -12.83
N GLY A 19 -1.83 -17.65 -11.65
CA GLY A 19 -1.42 -16.88 -10.48
C GLY A 19 0.06 -17.11 -10.13
N ASP A 20 0.48 -18.37 -10.05
CA ASP A 20 1.84 -18.79 -9.76
C ASP A 20 2.81 -18.34 -10.86
N LEU A 21 2.43 -18.44 -12.13
CA LEU A 21 3.23 -17.93 -13.24
C LEU A 21 3.42 -16.41 -13.13
N VAL A 22 2.36 -15.67 -12.85
CA VAL A 22 2.45 -14.21 -12.70
C VAL A 22 3.32 -13.84 -11.50
N ALA A 23 3.16 -14.53 -10.37
CA ALA A 23 4.02 -14.35 -9.20
C ALA A 23 5.50 -14.63 -9.53
N PHE A 24 5.79 -15.73 -10.22
CA PHE A 24 7.12 -16.08 -10.69
C PHE A 24 7.72 -15.02 -11.64
N LEU A 25 6.91 -14.49 -12.56
CA LEU A 25 7.34 -13.44 -13.50
C LEU A 25 7.70 -12.15 -12.76
N ARG A 26 6.93 -11.76 -11.72
CA ARG A 26 7.23 -10.58 -10.92
C ARG A 26 8.57 -10.65 -10.20
N GLN A 27 9.03 -11.85 -9.85
CA GLN A 27 10.33 -12.08 -9.22
C GLN A 27 11.51 -12.04 -10.22
N GLN A 28 11.26 -11.91 -11.53
CA GLN A 28 12.34 -11.90 -12.52
C GLN A 28 13.07 -10.54 -12.56
N PRO A 29 14.39 -10.49 -12.33
CA PRO A 29 15.14 -9.22 -12.23
C PRO A 29 15.12 -8.34 -13.48
N LYS A 30 14.79 -8.92 -14.64
CA LYS A 30 14.71 -8.22 -15.93
C LYS A 30 13.35 -7.59 -16.19
N LEU A 31 12.34 -7.96 -15.40
CA LEU A 31 10.99 -7.43 -15.54
C LEU A 31 10.80 -6.28 -14.57
N ASP A 32 10.11 -5.26 -15.06
CA ASP A 32 9.69 -4.15 -14.23
C ASP A 32 8.33 -4.53 -13.65
N GLU A 33 8.30 -4.89 -12.38
CA GLU A 33 7.09 -5.35 -11.71
C GLU A 33 6.00 -4.27 -11.60
N THR A 34 6.37 -3.00 -11.77
CA THR A 34 5.41 -1.88 -11.78
C THR A 34 4.72 -1.71 -13.13
N ARG A 35 5.19 -2.42 -14.17
CA ARG A 35 4.74 -2.30 -15.56
C ARG A 35 4.31 -3.65 -16.13
N LEU A 36 3.64 -4.44 -15.29
CA LEU A 36 2.95 -5.65 -15.71
C LEU A 36 1.54 -5.28 -16.19
N ALA A 37 1.23 -5.45 -17.46
CA ALA A 37 -0.09 -5.15 -18.01
C ALA A 37 -0.82 -6.44 -18.41
N LEU A 38 -2.16 -6.43 -18.38
CA LEU A 38 -2.99 -7.59 -18.71
C LEU A 38 -3.88 -7.32 -19.91
N THR A 39 -3.86 -8.27 -20.85
CA THR A 39 -4.85 -8.36 -21.94
C THR A 39 -5.04 -9.83 -22.35
N GLY A 40 -5.97 -10.08 -23.26
CA GLY A 40 -6.28 -11.41 -23.76
C GLY A 40 -6.41 -11.42 -25.28
N ALA A 41 -6.21 -12.60 -25.87
CA ALA A 41 -6.68 -12.87 -27.21
C ALA A 41 -8.22 -12.76 -27.28
N PRO A 42 -8.84 -12.67 -28.47
CA PRO A 42 -10.31 -12.60 -28.61
C PRO A 42 -11.08 -13.68 -27.83
N GLY A 43 -10.53 -14.89 -27.78
CA GLY A 43 -11.04 -16.02 -26.98
C GLY A 43 -10.40 -16.12 -25.60
N GLY A 44 -10.03 -15.01 -24.97
CA GLY A 44 -9.48 -14.99 -23.59
C GLY A 44 -10.06 -13.85 -22.74
N ALA A 45 -11.09 -13.15 -23.23
CA ALA A 45 -11.62 -11.96 -22.58
C ALA A 45 -12.22 -12.24 -21.20
N ASN A 46 -12.95 -13.35 -21.04
CA ASN A 46 -13.53 -13.77 -19.76
C ASN A 46 -12.43 -14.02 -18.71
N SER A 47 -11.36 -14.67 -19.15
CA SER A 47 -10.19 -14.97 -18.35
C SER A 47 -9.49 -13.69 -17.87
N VAL A 48 -9.41 -12.67 -18.72
CA VAL A 48 -8.88 -11.35 -18.32
C VAL A 48 -9.73 -10.75 -17.20
N TRP A 49 -11.05 -10.71 -17.35
CA TRP A 49 -11.95 -10.18 -16.31
C TRP A 49 -11.78 -10.92 -14.98
N ARG A 50 -11.69 -12.24 -15.00
CA ARG A 50 -11.55 -13.08 -13.81
C ARG A 50 -10.22 -12.86 -13.10
N LEU A 51 -9.10 -13.02 -13.81
CA LEU A 51 -7.76 -12.88 -13.23
C LEU A 51 -7.54 -11.47 -12.68
N ALA A 52 -7.93 -10.45 -13.45
CA ALA A 52 -7.85 -9.05 -13.04
C ALA A 52 -8.65 -8.79 -11.76
N SER A 53 -9.85 -9.34 -11.66
CA SER A 53 -10.73 -9.15 -10.49
C SER A 53 -10.19 -9.82 -9.22
N HIS A 54 -9.46 -10.93 -9.36
CA HIS A 54 -8.89 -11.64 -8.20
C HIS A 54 -7.54 -11.09 -7.75
N PHE A 55 -6.75 -10.56 -8.69
CA PHE A 55 -5.41 -10.02 -8.40
C PHE A 55 -5.21 -8.60 -8.97
N PRO A 56 -6.07 -7.63 -8.60
CA PRO A 56 -6.02 -6.28 -9.15
C PRO A 56 -4.68 -5.58 -8.90
N GLN A 57 -4.02 -5.90 -7.77
CA GLN A 57 -2.75 -5.30 -7.35
C GLN A 57 -1.56 -5.67 -8.23
N TRP A 58 -1.65 -6.67 -9.11
CA TRP A 58 -0.53 -7.07 -9.95
C TRP A 58 -0.41 -6.24 -11.22
N PHE A 59 -1.49 -5.60 -11.67
CA PHE A 59 -1.56 -5.03 -13.00
C PHE A 59 -1.46 -3.51 -12.98
N SER A 60 -0.55 -2.98 -13.78
CA SER A 60 -0.46 -1.57 -14.13
C SER A 60 -1.62 -1.11 -15.00
N GLY A 61 -2.20 -2.00 -15.81
CA GLY A 61 -3.37 -1.69 -16.61
C GLY A 61 -3.99 -2.95 -17.17
N VAL A 62 -5.30 -2.89 -17.39
CA VAL A 62 -6.09 -4.01 -17.91
C VAL A 62 -6.82 -3.55 -19.17
N CYS A 63 -6.68 -4.29 -20.27
CA CYS A 63 -7.50 -4.11 -21.46
C CYS A 63 -8.29 -5.38 -21.71
N ALA A 64 -9.62 -5.26 -21.71
CA ALA A 64 -10.53 -6.38 -21.97
C ALA A 64 -11.41 -6.05 -23.17
N VAL A 65 -11.33 -6.88 -24.20
CA VAL A 65 -12.11 -6.73 -25.45
C VAL A 65 -13.21 -7.78 -25.49
N GLY A 66 -14.44 -7.35 -25.21
CA GLY A 66 -15.58 -8.24 -24.99
C GLY A 66 -15.48 -9.01 -23.68
N GLY A 67 -16.13 -10.17 -23.66
CA GLY A 67 -16.21 -11.09 -22.55
C GLY A 67 -17.28 -10.74 -21.52
N TYR A 68 -17.48 -11.68 -20.61
CA TYR A 68 -18.39 -11.57 -19.48
C TYR A 68 -17.65 -11.86 -18.17
N GLY A 69 -18.26 -11.45 -17.07
CA GLY A 69 -17.71 -11.66 -15.74
C GLY A 69 -18.74 -11.40 -14.65
N ASN A 70 -18.32 -11.58 -13.41
CA ASN A 70 -19.15 -11.30 -12.24
C ASN A 70 -19.08 -9.79 -11.89
N PRO A 71 -20.21 -9.06 -11.86
CA PRO A 71 -20.23 -7.62 -11.61
C PRO A 71 -19.92 -7.24 -10.15
N TYR A 72 -19.83 -8.21 -9.24
CA TYR A 72 -19.35 -8.00 -7.86
C TYR A 72 -17.82 -8.18 -7.78
N HIS A 73 -17.27 -9.19 -8.45
CA HIS A 73 -15.83 -9.42 -8.46
C HIS A 73 -15.08 -8.29 -9.17
N VAL A 74 -15.61 -7.81 -10.30
CA VAL A 74 -14.97 -6.73 -11.08
C VAL A 74 -14.80 -5.44 -10.28
N ARG A 75 -15.56 -5.22 -9.20
CA ARG A 75 -15.42 -4.03 -8.34
C ARG A 75 -14.05 -3.95 -7.66
N ALA A 76 -13.34 -5.07 -7.53
CA ALA A 76 -11.97 -5.11 -7.02
C ALA A 76 -10.99 -4.32 -7.91
N LEU A 77 -11.32 -4.12 -9.20
CA LEU A 77 -10.53 -3.34 -10.15
C LEU A 77 -10.82 -1.84 -10.12
N LYS A 78 -11.58 -1.32 -9.13
CA LYS A 78 -12.00 0.09 -9.12
C LYS A 78 -10.83 1.09 -9.21
N ASP A 79 -9.67 0.71 -8.68
CA ASP A 79 -8.47 1.54 -8.60
C ASP A 79 -7.41 1.18 -9.66
N VAL A 80 -7.74 0.25 -10.58
CA VAL A 80 -6.84 -0.17 -11.66
C VAL A 80 -7.25 0.53 -12.96
N PRO A 81 -6.31 1.14 -13.72
CA PRO A 81 -6.59 1.61 -15.08
C PRO A 81 -7.16 0.49 -15.94
N LEU A 82 -8.36 0.72 -16.47
CA LEU A 82 -9.07 -0.31 -17.24
C LEU A 82 -9.64 0.25 -18.55
N LEU A 83 -9.23 -0.34 -19.66
CA LEU A 83 -9.80 -0.11 -20.97
C LEU A 83 -10.72 -1.28 -21.35
N ALA A 84 -12.03 -1.02 -21.34
CA ALA A 84 -13.04 -1.98 -21.71
C ALA A 84 -13.55 -1.70 -23.13
N VAL A 85 -13.50 -2.69 -24.02
CA VAL A 85 -14.12 -2.60 -25.35
C VAL A 85 -15.37 -3.48 -25.35
N SER A 86 -16.53 -2.86 -25.45
CA SER A 86 -17.82 -3.54 -25.46
C SER A 86 -18.23 -3.93 -26.88
N VAL A 87 -18.76 -5.14 -27.03
CA VAL A 87 -19.26 -5.70 -28.30
C VAL A 87 -20.77 -5.95 -28.18
N GLU A 88 -21.55 -5.54 -29.19
CA GLU A 88 -23.03 -5.49 -29.12
C GLU A 88 -23.73 -6.86 -29.04
N ARG A 89 -23.03 -7.96 -29.36
CA ARG A 89 -23.56 -9.32 -29.30
C ARG A 89 -22.57 -10.27 -28.65
N GLU A 90 -22.82 -10.59 -27.39
CA GLU A 90 -22.13 -11.66 -26.69
C GLU A 90 -23.16 -12.60 -26.09
N ASP A 91 -23.15 -13.85 -26.55
CA ASP A 91 -23.97 -14.89 -25.97
C ASP A 91 -23.39 -15.23 -24.59
N LEU A 92 -24.17 -14.95 -23.54
CA LEU A 92 -23.84 -15.39 -22.19
C LEU A 92 -24.01 -16.92 -22.12
N PRO A 93 -23.11 -17.63 -21.43
CA PRO A 93 -23.24 -19.08 -21.27
C PRO A 93 -24.54 -19.39 -20.53
N SER A 94 -25.26 -20.43 -21.00
CA SER A 94 -26.55 -20.83 -20.43
C SER A 94 -26.43 -21.60 -19.11
N ASP A 95 -25.23 -22.11 -18.80
CA ASP A 95 -25.03 -23.20 -17.83
C ASP A 95 -24.10 -22.83 -16.66
N GLU A 96 -23.82 -21.55 -16.41
CA GLU A 96 -22.98 -21.16 -15.26
C GLU A 96 -23.81 -20.97 -13.98
N GLU A 97 -23.38 -21.60 -12.88
CA GLU A 97 -23.90 -21.34 -11.51
C GLU A 97 -23.61 -19.90 -11.04
N GLU A 98 -22.75 -19.15 -11.75
CA GLU A 98 -22.35 -17.78 -11.44
C GLU A 98 -23.19 -16.71 -12.17
N PHE A 99 -23.45 -15.60 -11.46
CA PHE A 99 -24.14 -14.43 -12.03
C PHE A 99 -23.21 -13.61 -12.93
N LEU A 100 -23.25 -13.89 -14.24
CA LEU A 100 -22.42 -13.23 -15.24
C LEU A 100 -23.14 -12.12 -15.99
N VAL A 101 -22.40 -11.08 -16.35
CA VAL A 101 -22.87 -9.98 -17.20
C VAL A 101 -21.80 -9.56 -18.21
N GLY A 102 -22.23 -9.02 -19.36
CA GLY A 102 -21.33 -8.48 -20.37
C GLY A 102 -20.70 -7.14 -19.98
N VAL A 103 -19.73 -6.70 -20.79
CA VAL A 103 -18.83 -5.56 -20.55
C VAL A 103 -19.53 -4.30 -20.04
N GLU A 104 -20.62 -3.84 -20.65
CA GLU A 104 -21.26 -2.58 -20.22
C GLU A 104 -21.72 -2.64 -18.76
N ARG A 105 -22.26 -3.78 -18.31
CA ARG A 105 -22.70 -3.96 -16.93
C ARG A 105 -21.53 -4.16 -15.97
N LEU A 106 -20.42 -4.76 -16.42
CA LEU A 106 -19.18 -4.82 -15.65
C LEU A 106 -18.62 -3.41 -15.40
N VAL A 107 -18.57 -2.58 -16.44
CA VAL A 107 -18.15 -1.17 -16.36
C VAL A 107 -19.09 -0.37 -15.45
N MET A 108 -20.41 -0.62 -15.51
CA MET A 108 -21.35 -0.02 -14.56
C MET A 108 -21.05 -0.45 -13.11
N GLY A 109 -20.72 -1.72 -12.88
CA GLY A 109 -20.29 -2.22 -11.57
C GLY A 109 -19.06 -1.50 -11.04
N LEU A 110 -18.03 -1.32 -11.88
CA LEU A 110 -16.82 -0.56 -11.58
C LEU A 110 -17.10 0.89 -11.21
N ARG A 111 -17.86 1.60 -12.03
CA ARG A 111 -18.22 3.00 -11.78
C ARG A 111 -19.03 3.15 -10.50
N THR A 112 -19.92 2.20 -10.22
CA THR A 112 -20.70 2.17 -8.96
C THR A 112 -19.81 1.93 -7.74
N ALA A 113 -18.72 1.18 -7.90
CA ALA A 113 -17.71 1.00 -6.85
C ALA A 113 -16.76 2.20 -6.69
N GLY A 114 -16.97 3.28 -7.45
CA GLY A 114 -16.18 4.51 -7.38
C GLY A 114 -15.03 4.59 -8.38
N SER A 115 -14.94 3.66 -9.33
CA SER A 115 -13.86 3.69 -10.32
C SER A 115 -13.89 4.94 -11.18
N ARG A 116 -12.75 5.63 -11.24
CA ARG A 116 -12.52 6.79 -12.11
C ARG A 116 -11.56 6.50 -13.26
N GLN A 117 -11.01 5.29 -13.29
CA GLN A 117 -9.93 4.88 -14.19
C GLN A 117 -10.41 3.92 -15.28
N VAL A 118 -11.73 3.74 -15.42
CA VAL A 118 -12.34 2.88 -16.45
C VAL A 118 -12.79 3.68 -17.68
N GLU A 119 -12.14 3.42 -18.80
CA GLU A 119 -12.56 3.82 -20.14
C GLU A 119 -13.40 2.71 -20.77
N CYS A 120 -14.52 3.06 -21.41
CA CYS A 120 -15.34 2.09 -22.13
C CYS A 120 -15.60 2.56 -23.56
N ARG A 121 -15.06 1.81 -24.51
CA ARG A 121 -15.26 1.99 -25.96
C ARG A 121 -16.34 1.03 -26.43
N ARG A 122 -17.23 1.50 -27.29
CA ARG A 122 -18.33 0.70 -27.82
C ARG A 122 -18.08 0.42 -29.28
N GLU A 123 -17.92 -0.84 -29.62
CA GLU A 123 -17.91 -1.28 -31.01
C GLU A 123 -19.35 -1.56 -31.46
N GLY A 124 -19.64 -1.23 -32.72
CA GLY A 124 -20.89 -1.65 -33.35
C GLY A 124 -20.97 -3.17 -33.55
N PRO A 125 -21.94 -3.66 -34.33
CA PRO A 125 -22.08 -5.09 -34.59
C PRO A 125 -20.81 -5.67 -35.22
N CYS A 126 -20.11 -6.52 -34.48
CA CYS A 126 -18.91 -7.21 -34.93
C CYS A 126 -18.59 -8.43 -34.07
N SER A 127 -17.69 -9.26 -34.56
CA SER A 127 -17.06 -10.33 -33.80
C SER A 127 -16.02 -9.79 -32.80
N ARG A 128 -15.69 -10.58 -31.77
CA ARG A 128 -14.60 -10.26 -30.84
C ARG A 128 -13.26 -10.09 -31.55
N GLU A 129 -13.00 -10.87 -32.60
CA GLU A 129 -11.76 -10.78 -33.38
C GLU A 129 -11.65 -9.43 -34.10
N GLU A 130 -12.72 -8.97 -34.76
CA GLU A 130 -12.76 -7.66 -35.39
C GLU A 130 -12.66 -6.52 -34.36
N ALA A 131 -13.33 -6.64 -33.20
CA ALA A 131 -13.20 -5.67 -32.11
C ALA A 131 -11.75 -5.61 -31.58
N TRP A 132 -11.10 -6.76 -31.45
CA TRP A 132 -9.71 -6.85 -30.99
C TRP A 132 -8.74 -6.23 -31.99
N ASN A 133 -8.89 -6.56 -33.28
CA ASN A 133 -8.08 -5.98 -34.36
C ASN A 133 -8.24 -4.46 -34.39
N ARG A 134 -9.47 -3.95 -34.24
CA ARG A 134 -9.72 -2.52 -34.15
C ARG A 134 -9.10 -1.87 -32.93
N ALA A 135 -9.16 -2.51 -31.77
CA ALA A 135 -8.57 -1.97 -30.55
C ALA A 135 -7.03 -1.95 -30.59
N PHE A 136 -6.39 -3.03 -31.06
CA PHE A 136 -4.95 -3.26 -30.95
C PHE A 136 -4.14 -3.02 -32.23
N LEU A 137 -4.67 -3.34 -33.42
CA LEU A 137 -3.95 -3.18 -34.69
C LEU A 137 -4.24 -1.84 -35.35
N GLU A 138 -5.49 -1.37 -35.28
CA GLU A 138 -5.92 -0.11 -35.89
C GLU A 138 -6.01 1.03 -34.88
N GLY A 139 -6.14 0.69 -33.60
CA GLY A 139 -6.31 1.61 -32.49
C GLY A 139 -5.07 1.74 -31.62
N ASP A 140 -5.27 2.32 -30.44
CA ASP A 140 -4.21 2.68 -29.48
C ASP A 140 -4.20 1.80 -28.23
N ALA A 141 -4.98 0.71 -28.15
CA ALA A 141 -5.10 -0.08 -26.91
C ALA A 141 -3.75 -0.65 -26.43
N GLY A 142 -2.87 -1.00 -27.38
CA GLY A 142 -1.50 -1.39 -27.08
C GLY A 142 -0.70 -0.25 -26.44
N GLU A 143 -0.64 0.92 -27.09
CA GLU A 143 0.05 2.10 -26.57
C GLU A 143 -0.50 2.54 -25.22
N TRP A 144 -1.83 2.51 -25.07
CA TRP A 144 -2.54 2.82 -23.83
C TRP A 144 -2.11 1.89 -22.69
N LEU A 145 -2.02 0.58 -22.91
CA LEU A 145 -1.54 -0.37 -21.89
C LEU A 145 -0.09 -0.10 -21.51
N LEU A 146 0.77 0.12 -22.51
CA LEU A 146 2.20 0.34 -22.26
C LEU A 146 2.46 1.67 -21.54
N ALA A 147 1.55 2.64 -21.63
CA ALA A 147 1.62 3.92 -20.91
C ALA A 147 1.30 3.79 -19.42
N GLN A 148 0.66 2.71 -18.99
CA GLN A 148 0.29 2.52 -17.59
C GLN A 148 1.49 2.14 -16.72
N ASP A 149 1.42 2.55 -15.46
CA ASP A 149 2.45 2.32 -14.45
C ASP A 149 1.81 2.25 -13.06
N ARG A 150 2.09 1.19 -12.30
CA ARG A 150 1.58 1.04 -10.92
C ARG A 150 2.10 2.11 -10.00
N LYS A 151 3.26 2.71 -10.29
CA LYS A 151 3.80 3.80 -9.46
C LYS A 151 2.87 4.99 -9.36
N LYS A 152 1.99 5.19 -10.33
CA LYS A 152 1.03 6.31 -10.37
C LYS A 152 -0.34 5.94 -9.79
N GLN A 153 -0.48 4.73 -9.26
CA GLN A 153 -1.74 4.19 -8.77
C GLN A 153 -1.75 4.10 -7.27
N PHE A 154 -2.94 4.30 -6.70
CA PHE A 154 -3.21 4.15 -5.29
C PHE A 154 -4.46 3.30 -5.11
N GLN A 155 -4.43 2.38 -4.15
CA GLN A 155 -5.59 1.58 -3.77
C GLN A 155 -6.26 2.20 -2.56
N VAL A 156 -7.56 2.47 -2.66
CA VAL A 156 -8.29 3.16 -1.60
C VAL A 156 -9.19 2.20 -0.85
N HIS A 157 -8.94 2.07 0.44
CA HIS A 157 -9.70 1.25 1.37
C HIS A 157 -10.47 2.15 2.33
N TRP A 158 -11.79 2.02 2.33
CA TRP A 158 -12.62 2.64 3.35
C TRP A 158 -12.62 1.73 4.59
N LEU A 159 -12.08 2.23 5.71
CA LEU A 159 -11.98 1.45 6.94
C LEU A 159 -13.23 1.63 7.81
N LEU A 160 -13.62 2.89 8.02
CA LEU A 160 -14.79 3.30 8.79
C LEU A 160 -15.19 4.74 8.40
N PRO A 161 -16.35 5.27 8.81
CA PRO A 161 -16.76 6.64 8.47
C PRO A 161 -15.69 7.67 8.86
N GLY A 162 -15.18 8.43 7.88
CA GLY A 162 -14.14 9.43 8.09
C GLY A 162 -12.70 8.90 8.09
N VAL A 163 -12.47 7.60 7.87
CA VAL A 163 -11.11 7.03 7.83
C VAL A 163 -10.90 6.14 6.61
N TRP A 164 -9.84 6.44 5.85
CA TRP A 164 -9.40 5.68 4.70
C TRP A 164 -7.94 5.25 4.85
N ARG A 165 -7.61 4.07 4.33
CA ARG A 165 -6.24 3.65 4.04
C ARG A 165 -6.00 3.76 2.55
N ILE A 166 -4.83 4.27 2.18
CA ILE A 166 -4.40 4.45 0.80
C ILE A 166 -3.07 3.72 0.64
N ASP A 167 -3.09 2.63 -0.14
CA ASP A 167 -1.89 1.81 -0.39
C ASP A 167 -1.28 2.18 -1.75
N ASP A 168 0.05 2.30 -1.81
CA ASP A 168 0.77 2.53 -3.06
C ASP A 168 1.37 1.25 -3.67
N TYR A 169 2.20 1.42 -4.69
CA TYR A 169 2.80 0.28 -5.39
C TYR A 169 3.83 -0.50 -4.56
N PHE A 170 4.48 0.16 -3.59
CA PHE A 170 5.51 -0.37 -2.70
C PHE A 170 4.92 -1.00 -1.43
N THR A 171 3.58 -1.00 -1.31
CA THR A 171 2.83 -1.44 -0.13
C THR A 171 2.88 -0.47 1.05
N ALA A 172 3.43 0.72 0.88
CA ALA A 172 3.32 1.77 1.88
C ALA A 172 1.86 2.20 2.02
N SER A 173 1.43 2.43 3.26
CA SER A 173 0.06 2.80 3.61
C SER A 173 0.02 4.20 4.20
N CYS A 174 -0.82 5.05 3.61
CA CYS A 174 -1.17 6.36 4.14
C CYS A 174 -2.58 6.29 4.72
N TYR A 175 -2.90 7.16 5.69
CA TYR A 175 -4.22 7.16 6.32
C TYR A 175 -4.84 8.55 6.30
N LEU A 176 -5.99 8.70 5.67
CA LEU A 176 -6.77 9.94 5.70
C LEU A 176 -7.80 9.86 6.83
N VAL A 177 -7.78 10.84 7.73
CA VAL A 177 -8.65 10.92 8.91
C VAL A 177 -9.38 12.26 8.92
N GLU A 178 -10.71 12.24 8.84
CA GLU A 178 -11.54 13.44 8.89
C GLU A 178 -11.77 13.91 10.33
N GLY A 179 -11.58 15.20 10.60
CA GLY A 179 -12.20 15.85 11.75
C GLY A 179 -13.49 16.57 11.36
N ARG A 180 -13.77 17.69 12.06
CA ARG A 180 -14.87 18.58 11.69
C ARG A 180 -14.45 19.67 10.72
N ASP A 181 -13.29 20.27 10.95
CA ASP A 181 -12.85 21.49 10.27
C ASP A 181 -11.74 21.20 9.24
N LYS A 182 -10.97 20.12 9.42
CA LYS A 182 -9.95 19.64 8.48
C LYS A 182 -9.77 18.12 8.56
N ALA A 183 -9.09 17.55 7.57
CA ALA A 183 -8.66 16.16 7.56
C ALA A 183 -7.13 16.08 7.70
N LEU A 184 -6.64 15.02 8.33
CA LEU A 184 -5.23 14.71 8.49
C LEU A 184 -4.87 13.49 7.64
N LEU A 185 -3.91 13.64 6.75
CA LEU A 185 -3.26 12.54 6.06
C LEU A 185 -2.00 12.13 6.85
N VAL A 186 -1.98 10.92 7.38
CA VAL A 186 -0.80 10.32 8.02
C VAL A 186 0.03 9.61 6.94
N ASP A 187 1.28 10.05 6.78
CA ASP A 187 2.23 9.64 5.72
C ASP A 187 1.75 9.92 4.28
N THR A 188 2.68 9.87 3.31
CA THR A 188 2.39 10.15 1.89
C THR A 188 2.84 9.06 0.92
N GLY A 189 3.37 7.93 1.43
CA GLY A 189 3.80 6.83 0.58
C GLY A 189 5.04 7.19 -0.24
N MET A 190 5.27 6.44 -1.31
CA MET A 190 6.22 6.71 -2.41
C MET A 190 5.59 6.64 -3.80
N GLY A 191 4.26 6.63 -3.90
CA GLY A 191 3.56 6.71 -5.17
C GLY A 191 3.84 8.01 -5.92
N GLU A 192 4.08 7.91 -7.22
CA GLU A 192 4.34 9.02 -8.15
C GLU A 192 3.03 9.60 -8.76
N GLY A 193 1.86 9.22 -8.22
CA GLY A 193 0.54 9.70 -8.65
C GLY A 193 0.10 10.99 -7.95
N ASP A 194 -1.09 11.50 -8.30
CA ASP A 194 -1.68 12.70 -7.69
C ASP A 194 -2.37 12.37 -6.35
N LEU A 195 -1.58 12.17 -5.29
CA LEU A 195 -2.10 11.86 -3.95
C LEU A 195 -2.91 13.03 -3.35
N ALA A 196 -2.50 14.28 -3.61
CA ALA A 196 -3.22 15.46 -3.15
C ALA A 196 -4.62 15.55 -3.79
N GLY A 197 -4.71 15.36 -5.11
CA GLY A 197 -5.99 15.27 -5.82
C GLY A 197 -6.83 14.07 -5.39
N LEU A 198 -6.19 12.93 -5.12
CA LEU A 198 -6.88 11.74 -4.59
C LEU A 198 -7.53 12.03 -3.24
N THR A 199 -6.76 12.51 -2.26
CA THR A 199 -7.27 12.81 -0.91
C THR A 199 -8.35 13.89 -0.92
N ALA A 200 -8.16 14.97 -1.69
CA ALA A 200 -9.17 16.01 -1.90
C ALA A 200 -10.46 15.51 -2.56
N SER A 201 -10.45 14.30 -3.13
CA SER A 201 -11.63 13.68 -3.72
C SER A 201 -12.34 12.66 -2.82
N LEU A 202 -11.70 12.31 -1.69
CA LEU A 202 -12.25 11.44 -0.66
C LEU A 202 -12.94 12.26 0.45
N THR A 203 -12.48 13.49 0.68
CA THR A 203 -13.06 14.43 1.66
C THR A 203 -13.34 15.80 1.04
N ASN A 204 -14.30 16.54 1.61
CA ASN A 204 -14.52 17.96 1.29
C ASN A 204 -13.76 18.91 2.22
N LEU A 205 -13.01 18.38 3.19
CA LEU A 205 -12.25 19.17 4.16
C LEU A 205 -10.86 19.52 3.62
N PRO A 206 -10.26 20.64 4.06
CA PRO A 206 -8.83 20.90 3.83
C PRO A 206 -7.98 19.74 4.37
N VAL A 207 -6.99 19.30 3.60
CA VAL A 207 -6.09 18.20 3.98
C VAL A 207 -4.73 18.78 4.40
N GLU A 208 -4.29 18.41 5.59
CA GLU A 208 -2.93 18.62 6.10
C GLU A 208 -2.25 17.27 6.32
N VAL A 209 -0.92 17.24 6.39
CA VAL A 209 -0.14 15.98 6.47
C VAL A 209 0.57 15.88 7.81
N ALA A 210 0.61 14.70 8.41
CA ALA A 210 1.52 14.38 9.50
C ALA A 210 2.38 13.17 9.14
N ILE A 211 3.70 13.31 9.30
CA ILE A 211 4.66 12.28 8.91
C ILE A 211 5.13 11.49 10.12
N THR A 212 5.09 10.16 10.03
CA THR A 212 5.56 9.24 11.06
C THR A 212 7.08 9.26 11.13
N HIS A 213 7.77 9.20 9.99
CA HIS A 213 9.22 9.28 9.90
C HIS A 213 9.69 9.63 8.46
N PRO A 214 10.88 10.20 8.29
CA PRO A 214 11.31 10.78 7.02
C PRO A 214 11.99 9.78 6.06
N HIS A 215 11.44 8.59 5.90
CA HIS A 215 11.83 7.69 4.81
C HIS A 215 11.02 7.97 3.53
N LEU A 216 11.59 7.57 2.39
CA LEU A 216 11.01 7.85 1.06
C LEU A 216 9.58 7.31 0.93
N ASP A 217 9.34 6.11 1.43
CA ASP A 217 8.07 5.39 1.44
C ASP A 217 7.03 5.96 2.41
N HIS A 218 7.36 7.00 3.18
CA HIS A 218 6.43 7.63 4.12
C HIS A 218 6.30 9.14 3.92
N MET A 219 7.22 9.77 3.20
CA MET A 219 7.33 11.22 3.07
C MET A 219 7.55 11.68 1.62
N HIS A 220 7.19 10.90 0.60
CA HIS A 220 7.33 11.35 -0.78
C HIS A 220 6.33 12.45 -1.15
N GLY A 221 6.77 13.44 -1.93
CA GLY A 221 5.89 14.43 -2.57
C GLY A 221 5.16 15.37 -1.62
N ILE A 222 5.74 15.67 -0.44
CA ILE A 222 5.07 16.52 0.56
C ILE A 222 4.82 17.96 0.08
N ASP A 223 5.53 18.42 -0.95
CA ASP A 223 5.34 19.72 -1.60
C ASP A 223 3.99 19.87 -2.30
N GLY A 224 3.23 18.78 -2.47
CA GLY A 224 1.85 18.81 -2.94
C GLY A 224 0.82 19.29 -1.90
N PHE A 225 1.21 19.47 -0.63
CA PHE A 225 0.30 19.74 0.48
C PHE A 225 0.47 21.13 1.12
N SER A 226 -0.59 21.61 1.77
CA SER A 226 -0.66 22.97 2.30
C SER A 226 0.03 23.17 3.65
N ALA A 227 0.18 22.10 4.44
CA ALA A 227 0.91 22.08 5.69
C ALA A 227 1.33 20.65 6.03
N VAL A 228 2.54 20.52 6.61
CA VAL A 228 3.15 19.23 6.95
C VAL A 228 3.68 19.27 8.38
N TYR A 229 3.13 18.45 9.26
CA TYR A 229 3.62 18.20 10.61
C TYR A 229 4.76 17.17 10.56
N LEU A 230 5.88 17.54 11.16
CA LEU A 230 7.08 16.72 11.27
C LEU A 230 7.61 16.81 12.69
N HIS A 231 8.24 15.73 13.16
CA HIS A 231 9.02 15.82 14.39
C HIS A 231 10.00 17.00 14.30
N ARG A 232 10.12 17.78 15.39
CA ARG A 232 10.87 19.05 15.40
C ARG A 232 12.27 18.93 14.81
N ALA A 233 13.00 17.88 15.15
CA ALA A 233 14.36 17.67 14.65
C ALA A 233 14.41 17.34 13.16
N ASP A 234 13.47 16.54 12.64
CA ASP A 234 13.38 16.23 11.20
C ASP A 234 13.00 17.46 10.39
N ARG A 235 12.08 18.28 10.92
CA ARG A 235 11.75 19.59 10.36
C ARG A 235 12.99 20.49 10.28
N GLU A 236 13.75 20.58 11.37
CA GLU A 236 14.97 21.41 11.41
C GLU A 236 16.02 20.92 10.42
N ALA A 237 16.19 19.59 10.27
CA ALA A 237 17.08 19.00 9.27
C ALA A 237 16.66 19.38 7.85
N LEU A 238 15.36 19.29 7.53
CA LEU A 238 14.83 19.62 6.21
C LEU A 238 14.91 21.13 5.89
N LEU A 239 14.71 22.00 6.88
CA LEU A 239 14.90 23.45 6.73
C LEU A 239 16.36 23.85 6.49
N GLN A 240 17.31 23.14 7.11
CA GLN A 240 18.74 23.37 6.92
C GLN A 240 19.22 22.84 5.57
N ASN A 241 18.70 21.68 5.16
CA ASN A 241 19.03 21.04 3.90
C ASN A 241 17.77 20.37 3.31
N PRO A 242 17.15 20.97 2.27
CA PRO A 242 15.99 20.37 1.59
C PRO A 242 16.26 19.00 0.95
N GLN A 243 17.53 18.56 0.88
CA GLN A 243 17.96 17.25 0.40
C GLN A 243 18.37 16.30 1.55
N ALA A 244 18.10 16.66 2.82
CA ALA A 244 18.42 15.81 3.98
C ALA A 244 17.72 14.44 3.89
N PHE A 245 16.53 14.41 3.28
CA PHE A 245 15.74 13.21 3.06
C PHE A 245 15.45 13.08 1.55
N PRO A 246 16.27 12.31 0.81
CA PRO A 246 16.11 12.16 -0.63
C PRO A 246 14.72 11.68 -1.02
N GLY A 247 14.11 12.39 -1.96
CA GLY A 247 12.77 12.09 -2.46
C GLY A 247 11.62 12.55 -1.56
N ALA A 248 11.89 13.32 -0.50
CA ALA A 248 10.84 14.01 0.26
C ALA A 248 9.98 14.93 -0.63
N LEU A 249 10.63 15.60 -1.59
CA LEU A 249 9.98 16.49 -2.54
C LEU A 249 9.87 15.84 -3.91
N SER A 250 8.83 16.21 -4.66
CA SER A 250 8.53 15.73 -6.01
C SER A 250 9.67 15.98 -7.01
N SER A 251 10.46 17.03 -6.78
CA SER A 251 11.66 17.34 -7.55
C SER A 251 12.70 18.08 -6.71
N PRO A 252 13.99 18.06 -7.10
CA PRO A 252 15.02 18.85 -6.42
C PRO A 252 14.78 20.37 -6.43
N SER A 253 13.95 20.85 -7.35
CA SER A 253 13.57 22.26 -7.51
C SER A 253 12.27 22.65 -6.81
N ALA A 254 11.55 21.69 -6.23
CA ALA A 254 10.29 21.96 -5.55
C ALA A 254 10.53 22.81 -4.29
N SER A 255 9.55 23.66 -3.97
CA SER A 255 9.59 24.48 -2.75
C SER A 255 9.09 23.66 -1.56
N LEU A 256 9.69 23.87 -0.40
CA LEU A 256 9.19 23.27 0.84
C LEU A 256 7.77 23.80 1.12
N PRO A 257 6.82 22.92 1.49
CA PRO A 257 5.54 23.35 2.03
C PRO A 257 5.74 23.98 3.43
N PRO A 258 4.73 24.65 3.99
CA PRO A 258 4.75 25.05 5.39
C PRO A 258 5.00 23.85 6.33
N LEU A 259 6.15 23.83 6.99
CA LEU A 259 6.53 22.78 7.93
C LEU A 259 6.20 23.18 9.37
N LEU A 260 5.35 22.40 10.02
CA LEU A 260 4.89 22.60 11.38
C LEU A 260 5.64 21.64 12.33
N PRO A 261 6.24 22.13 13.42
CA PRO A 261 6.94 21.27 14.37
C PRO A 261 5.94 20.44 15.17
N LEU A 262 6.34 19.21 15.46
CA LEU A 262 5.63 18.27 16.30
C LEU A 262 6.59 17.75 17.38
N ASP A 263 6.13 17.74 18.62
CA ASP A 263 6.85 17.24 19.79
C ASP A 263 6.06 16.08 20.40
N ASP A 264 6.69 15.23 21.22
CA ASP A 264 6.01 14.17 21.97
C ASP A 264 4.81 14.70 22.79
N GLY A 265 3.66 14.03 22.67
CA GLY A 265 2.40 14.39 23.31
C GLY A 265 1.65 15.56 22.67
N ALA A 266 2.16 16.16 21.58
CA ALA A 266 1.45 17.21 20.87
C ALA A 266 0.12 16.70 20.28
N ARG A 267 -0.87 17.59 20.17
CA ARG A 267 -2.19 17.28 19.61
C ARG A 267 -2.47 18.14 18.38
N ILE A 268 -2.77 17.48 17.28
CA ILE A 268 -3.22 18.10 16.04
C ILE A 268 -4.75 18.20 16.11
N ASP A 269 -5.27 19.41 16.27
CA ASP A 269 -6.71 19.68 16.34
C ASP A 269 -7.34 19.63 14.94
N LEU A 270 -8.28 18.71 14.73
CA LEU A 270 -9.03 18.55 13.49
C LEU A 270 -10.43 19.22 13.54
N GLY A 271 -10.73 19.92 14.64
CA GLY A 271 -12.00 20.60 14.89
C GLY A 271 -13.05 19.69 15.53
N GLY A 272 -13.98 20.30 16.28
CA GLY A 272 -15.12 19.59 16.87
C GLY A 272 -14.75 18.59 17.97
N ASP A 273 -13.73 18.93 18.78
CA ASP A 273 -13.18 18.07 19.84
C ASP A 273 -12.53 16.77 19.31
N ILE A 274 -12.16 16.74 18.03
CA ILE A 274 -11.40 15.66 17.41
C ILE A 274 -9.94 16.09 17.30
N TRP A 275 -9.04 15.32 17.90
CA TRP A 275 -7.60 15.54 17.78
C TRP A 275 -6.85 14.23 17.58
N VAL A 276 -5.71 14.34 16.89
CA VAL A 276 -4.74 13.26 16.75
C VAL A 276 -3.53 13.59 17.61
N GLU A 277 -3.23 12.71 18.56
CA GLU A 277 -2.10 12.86 19.49
C GLU A 277 -0.86 12.19 18.91
N ALA A 278 0.27 12.90 18.95
CA ALA A 278 1.55 12.42 18.48
C ALA A 278 2.35 11.82 19.65
N LEU A 279 2.90 10.63 19.46
CA LEU A 279 3.64 9.88 20.47
C LEU A 279 5.00 9.47 19.89
N GLU A 280 6.08 9.84 20.55
CA GLU A 280 7.41 9.40 20.12
C GLU A 280 7.61 7.90 20.36
N LEU A 281 8.14 7.21 19.35
CA LEU A 281 8.60 5.83 19.46
C LEU A 281 9.85 5.63 18.58
N PRO A 282 10.99 6.26 18.95
CA PRO A 282 12.21 6.19 18.17
C PRO A 282 12.83 4.79 18.19
N GLY A 283 13.48 4.43 17.10
CA GLY A 283 14.13 3.13 16.91
C GLY A 283 14.41 2.89 15.44
N HIS A 284 13.34 2.73 14.65
CA HIS A 284 13.41 2.61 13.19
C HIS A 284 14.12 3.82 12.56
N THR A 285 13.68 5.02 12.95
CA THR A 285 14.44 6.27 12.81
C THR A 285 14.64 6.92 14.19
N PRO A 286 15.59 7.86 14.34
CA PRO A 286 15.83 8.54 15.63
C PRO A 286 14.62 9.32 16.18
N HIS A 287 13.64 9.62 15.33
CA HIS A 287 12.53 10.54 15.60
C HIS A 287 11.17 9.98 15.12
N SER A 288 11.05 8.65 15.00
CA SER A 288 9.79 8.03 14.58
C SER A 288 8.64 8.39 15.52
N MET A 289 7.49 8.70 14.93
CA MET A 289 6.26 9.08 15.60
C MET A 289 5.15 8.06 15.34
N VAL A 290 4.30 7.87 16.34
CA VAL A 290 3.04 7.14 16.28
C VAL A 290 1.91 8.14 16.49
N PHE A 291 0.81 8.02 15.75
CA PHE A 291 -0.33 8.92 15.85
C PHE A 291 -1.56 8.20 16.42
N ALA A 292 -2.11 8.71 17.52
CA ALA A 292 -3.27 8.16 18.20
C ALA A 292 -4.50 9.06 18.00
N ASP A 293 -5.49 8.54 17.29
CA ASP A 293 -6.80 9.15 17.13
C ASP A 293 -7.80 8.54 18.09
N GLY A 294 -8.16 9.32 19.12
CA GLY A 294 -9.08 8.87 20.16
C GLY A 294 -10.56 8.85 19.76
N TYR A 295 -10.94 9.58 18.71
CA TYR A 295 -12.33 9.63 18.25
C TYR A 295 -12.66 8.41 17.40
N HIS A 296 -11.86 8.11 16.39
CA HIS A 296 -12.05 6.93 15.53
C HIS A 296 -11.49 5.65 16.14
N ARG A 297 -10.69 5.74 17.22
CA ARG A 297 -9.97 4.63 17.85
C ARG A 297 -8.97 3.98 16.89
N CYS A 298 -8.15 4.80 16.25
CA CYS A 298 -7.09 4.35 15.33
C CYS A 298 -5.71 4.75 15.86
N LEU A 299 -4.74 3.86 15.74
CA LEU A 299 -3.34 4.10 16.05
C LEU A 299 -2.50 3.84 14.80
N PHE A 300 -1.87 4.88 14.27
CA PHE A 300 -1.03 4.80 13.07
C PHE A 300 0.42 4.70 13.49
N THR A 301 1.05 3.56 13.29
CA THR A 301 2.38 3.28 13.86
C THR A 301 3.53 3.67 12.95
N GLY A 302 3.27 3.92 11.67
CA GLY A 302 4.32 3.92 10.65
C GLY A 302 5.20 2.68 10.80
N ASP A 303 6.51 2.90 10.75
CA ASP A 303 7.49 1.82 10.87
C ASP A 303 8.03 1.58 12.30
N ALA A 304 7.50 2.31 13.29
CA ALA A 304 8.00 2.28 14.66
C ALA A 304 7.80 0.93 15.36
N LEU A 305 6.78 0.17 14.97
CA LEU A 305 6.47 -1.18 15.49
C LEU A 305 6.46 -2.25 14.39
N GLY A 306 6.74 -1.85 13.16
CA GLY A 306 7.07 -2.75 12.07
C GLY A 306 7.22 -2.02 10.74
N SER A 307 8.15 -2.45 9.90
CA SER A 307 8.33 -2.14 8.49
C SER A 307 8.04 -3.43 7.72
N GLY A 308 6.77 -3.64 7.38
CA GLY A 308 6.29 -4.96 6.97
C GLY A 308 6.30 -5.99 8.11
N TYR A 309 6.84 -7.19 7.87
CA TYR A 309 6.74 -8.32 8.79
C TYR A 309 7.63 -8.26 10.05
N ILE A 310 8.38 -7.18 10.26
CA ILE A 310 9.46 -7.04 11.26
C ILE A 310 9.68 -5.56 11.58
N VAL A 311 10.54 -5.19 12.52
CA VAL A 311 11.10 -3.83 12.65
C VAL A 311 12.48 -3.75 12.00
N LEU A 312 12.70 -2.77 11.14
CA LEU A 312 14.00 -2.53 10.51
C LEU A 312 14.81 -1.53 11.33
N LEU A 313 16.01 -1.90 11.76
CA LEU A 313 16.96 -0.98 12.41
C LEU A 313 18.15 -0.72 11.48
N ILE A 314 18.30 0.53 11.05
CA ILE A 314 19.37 0.96 10.14
C ILE A 314 20.45 1.69 10.93
N CYS A 315 21.65 1.11 11.02
CA CYS A 315 22.74 1.70 11.80
C CYS A 315 24.11 1.10 11.44
N PRO A 316 25.24 1.74 11.77
CA PRO A 316 26.54 1.06 11.77
C PRO A 316 26.51 -0.17 12.68
N GLU A 317 27.13 -1.28 12.26
CA GLU A 317 27.12 -2.54 13.02
C GLU A 317 27.59 -2.38 14.48
N LYS A 318 28.66 -1.60 14.69
CA LYS A 318 29.21 -1.29 16.02
C LYS A 318 28.23 -0.57 16.97
N GLU A 319 27.17 0.04 16.43
CA GLU A 319 26.16 0.79 17.17
C GLU A 319 24.85 0.01 17.36
N ALA A 320 24.72 -1.17 16.75
CA ALA A 320 23.47 -1.94 16.72
C ALA A 320 22.91 -2.23 18.12
N LEU A 321 23.72 -2.76 19.04
CA LEU A 321 23.27 -3.04 20.41
C LEU A 321 22.99 -1.76 21.21
N SER A 322 23.66 -0.64 20.90
CA SER A 322 23.33 0.66 21.49
C SER A 322 21.96 1.14 21.02
N LEU A 323 21.66 1.01 19.72
CA LEU A 323 20.36 1.32 19.16
C LEU A 323 19.25 0.42 19.74
N VAL A 324 19.51 -0.88 19.91
CA VAL A 324 18.59 -1.80 20.61
C VAL A 324 18.28 -1.30 22.02
N GLY A 325 19.29 -0.85 22.77
CA GLY A 325 19.10 -0.29 24.11
C GLY A 325 18.32 1.03 24.12
N GLN A 326 18.42 1.84 23.06
CA GLN A 326 17.61 3.05 22.91
C GLN A 326 16.17 2.70 22.57
N TYR A 327 15.96 1.79 21.62
CA TYR A 327 14.65 1.32 21.21
C TYR A 327 13.91 0.62 22.35
N GLN A 328 14.59 -0.20 23.16
CA GLN A 328 14.02 -0.80 24.37
C GLN A 328 13.44 0.26 25.31
N LYS A 329 14.19 1.33 25.60
CA LYS A 329 13.73 2.42 26.47
C LYS A 329 12.54 3.17 25.87
N ALA A 330 12.50 3.33 24.55
CA ALA A 330 11.38 3.94 23.86
C ALA A 330 10.12 3.06 23.98
N LEU A 331 10.26 1.75 23.76
CA LEU A 331 9.18 0.78 23.95
C LEU A 331 8.70 0.73 25.40
N GLU A 332 9.60 0.83 26.40
CA GLU A 332 9.23 0.88 27.82
C GLU A 332 8.33 2.09 28.11
N ARG A 333 8.68 3.27 27.59
CA ARG A 333 7.86 4.49 27.72
C ARG A 333 6.52 4.33 27.01
N PHE A 334 6.54 3.83 25.78
CA PHE A 334 5.34 3.61 24.99
C PHE A 334 4.43 2.53 25.62
N SER A 335 4.99 1.55 26.31
CA SER A 335 4.23 0.48 26.98
C SER A 335 3.23 1.01 28.02
N ALA A 336 3.52 2.18 28.62
CA ALA A 336 2.62 2.86 29.53
C ALA A 336 1.31 3.34 28.86
N GLN A 337 1.30 3.47 27.53
CA GLN A 337 0.14 3.86 26.73
C GLN A 337 -0.77 2.66 26.41
N LEU A 338 -0.27 1.42 26.46
CA LEU A 338 -1.01 0.22 26.02
C LEU A 338 -2.40 0.07 26.68
N PRO A 339 -2.58 0.31 27.99
CA PRO A 339 -3.89 0.15 28.60
C PRO A 339 -4.98 1.05 27.98
N ARG A 340 -4.63 2.27 27.55
CA ARG A 340 -5.59 3.19 26.90
C ARG A 340 -5.77 2.93 25.40
N LEU A 341 -4.84 2.21 24.78
CA LEU A 341 -4.85 1.85 23.35
C LEU A 341 -5.45 0.46 23.09
N ARG A 342 -5.96 -0.20 24.13
CA ARG A 342 -6.50 -1.57 24.07
C ARG A 342 -7.60 -1.74 23.02
N ASP A 343 -8.47 -0.74 22.90
CA ASP A 343 -9.65 -0.78 22.03
C ASP A 343 -9.42 -0.03 20.70
N TYR A 344 -8.16 0.24 20.34
CA TYR A 344 -7.81 0.90 19.08
C TYR A 344 -7.55 -0.16 18.00
N ALA A 345 -7.86 0.18 16.75
CA ALA A 345 -7.30 -0.49 15.59
C ALA A 345 -5.85 0.00 15.40
N TRP A 346 -4.89 -0.93 15.33
CA TRP A 346 -3.48 -0.62 15.11
C TRP A 346 -3.18 -0.79 13.64
N LEU A 347 -2.72 0.28 13.02
CA LEU A 347 -2.59 0.42 11.58
C LEU A 347 -1.12 0.73 11.23
N GLY A 348 -0.53 -0.08 10.36
CA GLY A 348 0.91 -0.09 10.07
C GLY A 348 1.34 0.93 9.02
N GLY A 349 2.64 1.16 8.89
CA GLY A 349 3.21 1.93 7.78
C GLY A 349 3.09 1.23 6.42
N HIS A 350 2.85 -0.09 6.41
CA HIS A 350 2.72 -0.90 5.21
C HIS A 350 1.51 -1.81 5.27
N GLY A 351 0.75 -1.92 4.18
CA GLY A 351 -0.48 -2.73 4.12
C GLY A 351 -0.22 -4.22 4.38
N ILE A 352 1.03 -4.66 4.15
CA ILE A 352 1.50 -6.01 4.40
C ILE A 352 1.51 -6.40 5.90
N GLN A 353 1.40 -5.42 6.81
CA GLN A 353 1.43 -5.63 8.26
C GLN A 353 0.06 -5.97 8.84
N GLU A 354 -0.98 -5.52 8.15
CA GLU A 354 -2.38 -5.80 8.48
C GLU A 354 -2.85 -7.14 7.88
N ASN A 355 -1.94 -7.84 7.19
CA ASN A 355 -2.18 -9.06 6.42
C ASN A 355 -2.68 -10.27 7.19
N GLY A 356 -3.05 -10.18 8.47
CA GLY A 356 -3.63 -11.32 9.19
C GLY A 356 -5.03 -11.76 8.71
N CYS A 357 -5.65 -11.09 7.73
CA CYS A 357 -7.06 -11.30 7.38
C CYS A 357 -7.41 -11.37 5.87
N ASP A 358 -6.47 -11.11 4.95
CA ASP A 358 -6.73 -11.20 3.49
C ASP A 358 -5.74 -12.16 2.82
N ASP A 359 -6.20 -13.39 2.55
CA ASP A 359 -5.41 -14.42 1.88
C ASP A 359 -4.94 -13.96 0.48
N ARG A 360 -5.67 -13.05 -0.17
CA ARG A 360 -5.30 -12.52 -1.50
C ARG A 360 -4.16 -11.50 -1.46
N ARG A 361 -3.67 -11.14 -0.27
CA ARG A 361 -2.52 -10.25 -0.05
C ARG A 361 -1.37 -10.93 0.68
N GLN A 362 -1.54 -12.21 0.99
CA GLN A 362 -0.59 -13.04 1.71
C GLN A 362 0.13 -14.03 0.80
N GLN A 363 0.24 -13.81 -0.52
CA GLN A 363 0.81 -14.83 -1.41
C GLN A 363 2.19 -15.33 -0.95
N ASP A 364 3.07 -14.43 -0.49
CA ASP A 364 4.38 -14.87 0.03
C ASP A 364 4.23 -15.74 1.29
N TYR A 365 3.32 -15.41 2.19
CA TYR A 365 3.05 -16.21 3.39
C TYR A 365 2.36 -17.55 3.06
N LEU A 366 1.32 -17.52 2.22
CA LEU A 366 0.56 -18.69 1.78
C LEU A 366 1.40 -19.64 0.92
N ALA A 367 2.33 -19.11 0.12
CA ALA A 367 3.30 -19.90 -0.64
C ALA A 367 4.48 -20.37 0.22
N GLY A 368 4.53 -20.03 1.51
CA GLY A 368 5.62 -20.38 2.42
C GLY A 368 6.95 -19.68 2.13
N CYS A 369 6.92 -18.62 1.30
CA CYS A 369 8.06 -17.76 0.99
C CYS A 369 8.34 -16.72 2.08
N SER A 370 7.32 -16.29 2.83
CA SER A 370 7.50 -15.42 3.99
C SER A 370 7.80 -16.25 5.24
N HIS A 371 8.92 -15.94 5.89
CA HIS A 371 9.30 -16.54 7.17
C HIS A 371 8.94 -15.67 8.38
N TYR A 372 8.21 -14.58 8.15
CA TYR A 372 8.06 -13.48 9.11
C TYR A 372 6.58 -13.12 9.29
N PHE A 373 6.18 -12.78 10.51
CA PHE A 373 4.81 -12.41 10.86
C PHE A 373 4.81 -11.34 11.93
N ASN A 374 4.25 -10.15 11.63
CA ASN A 374 4.12 -9.05 12.59
C ASN A 374 2.67 -8.52 12.63
N PRO A 375 1.81 -9.13 13.47
CA PRO A 375 0.44 -8.70 13.66
C PRO A 375 0.38 -7.51 14.61
N ILE A 376 0.44 -6.28 14.08
CA ILE A 376 0.56 -5.07 14.90
C ILE A 376 -0.53 -5.01 15.97
N ARG A 377 -0.12 -5.16 17.24
CA ARG A 377 -0.96 -5.12 18.44
C ARG A 377 -0.08 -4.93 19.68
N ALA A 378 -0.70 -4.72 20.84
CA ALA A 378 0.01 -4.57 22.11
C ALA A 378 1.00 -5.72 22.42
N GLU A 379 0.69 -6.96 22.06
CA GLU A 379 1.58 -8.12 22.24
C GLU A 379 2.93 -7.94 21.53
N VAL A 380 2.96 -7.31 20.34
CA VAL A 380 4.20 -7.08 19.59
C VAL A 380 5.13 -6.16 20.39
N VAL A 381 4.59 -5.19 21.13
CA VAL A 381 5.39 -4.31 22.01
C VAL A 381 6.02 -5.12 23.14
N HIS A 382 5.27 -6.05 23.76
CA HIS A 382 5.78 -6.92 24.82
C HIS A 382 6.84 -7.90 24.30
N ASP A 383 6.57 -8.54 23.18
CA ASP A 383 7.51 -9.44 22.51
C ASP A 383 8.78 -8.71 22.07
N MET A 384 8.65 -7.48 21.57
CA MET A 384 9.79 -6.65 21.17
C MET A 384 10.64 -6.23 22.37
N LEU A 385 10.02 -5.83 23.49
CA LEU A 385 10.74 -5.58 24.74
C LEU A 385 11.54 -6.81 25.20
N SER A 386 10.92 -7.98 25.11
CA SER A 386 11.55 -9.26 25.46
C SER A 386 12.68 -9.64 24.48
N LEU A 387 12.54 -9.32 23.19
CA LEU A 387 13.58 -9.48 22.18
C LEU A 387 14.78 -8.55 22.42
N CYS A 388 14.53 -7.26 22.68
CA CYS A 388 15.59 -6.32 23.03
C CYS A 388 16.33 -6.76 24.29
N GLN A 389 15.61 -7.20 25.32
CA GLN A 389 16.22 -7.72 26.54
C GLN A 389 17.09 -8.95 26.28
N ALA A 390 16.62 -9.89 25.45
CA ALA A 390 17.38 -11.09 25.07
C ALA A 390 18.69 -10.75 24.36
N LEU A 391 18.67 -9.78 23.44
CA LEU A 391 19.86 -9.30 22.74
C LEU A 391 20.86 -8.63 23.70
N LEU A 392 20.37 -7.72 24.55
CA LEU A 392 21.22 -6.94 25.46
C LEU A 392 21.82 -7.79 26.59
N SER A 393 21.11 -8.83 27.03
CA SER A 393 21.61 -9.78 28.03
C SER A 393 22.53 -10.86 27.46
N GLY A 394 22.56 -11.02 26.13
CA GLY A 394 23.28 -12.10 25.45
C GLY A 394 22.56 -13.45 25.48
N GLU A 395 21.28 -13.51 25.89
CA GLU A 395 20.43 -14.70 25.72
C GLU A 395 20.32 -15.09 24.24
N ILE A 396 20.15 -14.09 23.37
CA ILE A 396 20.36 -14.23 21.93
C ILE A 396 21.78 -13.72 21.64
N PRO A 397 22.75 -14.59 21.33
CA PRO A 397 24.12 -14.17 21.07
C PRO A 397 24.19 -13.28 19.83
N TRP A 398 24.88 -12.14 19.91
CA TRP A 398 25.04 -11.24 18.77
C TRP A 398 25.67 -11.94 17.55
N GLU A 399 26.61 -12.86 17.78
CA GLU A 399 27.23 -13.68 16.72
C GLU A 399 26.21 -14.52 15.94
N GLN A 400 25.13 -14.95 16.58
CA GLN A 400 24.03 -15.65 15.91
C GLN A 400 23.28 -14.72 14.95
N VAL A 401 23.00 -13.48 15.39
CA VAL A 401 22.32 -12.46 14.58
C VAL A 401 23.19 -12.08 13.37
N GLN A 402 24.49 -11.85 13.58
CA GLN A 402 25.43 -11.52 12.50
C GLN A 402 25.48 -12.58 11.40
N LYS A 403 25.34 -13.86 11.77
CA LYS A 403 25.37 -15.00 10.84
C LYS A 403 24.01 -15.36 10.26
N ALA A 404 22.92 -14.84 10.83
CA ALA A 404 21.58 -15.08 10.32
C ALA A 404 21.40 -14.39 8.96
N PRO A 405 20.62 -14.98 8.03
CA PRO A 405 20.19 -14.28 6.82
C PRO A 405 19.59 -12.92 7.18
N ASP A 406 19.99 -11.88 6.44
CA ASP A 406 19.55 -10.49 6.61
C ASP A 406 19.73 -9.93 8.04
N HIS A 407 20.62 -10.54 8.82
CA HIS A 407 20.88 -10.18 10.22
C HIS A 407 19.62 -10.23 11.09
N TYR A 408 18.78 -11.22 10.86
CA TYR A 408 17.49 -11.39 11.54
C TYR A 408 17.60 -11.90 12.98
N CYS A 409 16.70 -11.43 13.84
CA CYS A 409 16.35 -12.08 15.09
C CYS A 409 14.87 -11.90 15.44
N SER A 410 14.31 -12.78 16.26
CA SER A 410 12.91 -12.71 16.69
C SER A 410 12.65 -13.32 18.05
N ARG A 411 11.51 -12.94 18.62
CA ARG A 411 10.93 -13.53 19.82
C ARG A 411 9.41 -13.39 19.77
N GLY A 412 8.68 -14.48 19.96
CA GLY A 412 7.22 -14.47 19.86
C GLY A 412 6.76 -13.99 18.48
N SER A 413 5.97 -12.92 18.45
CA SER A 413 5.47 -12.24 17.26
C SER A 413 6.29 -11.02 16.83
N ALA A 414 7.40 -10.71 17.52
CA ALA A 414 8.30 -9.62 17.18
C ALA A 414 9.56 -10.12 16.45
N GLY A 415 10.00 -9.35 15.45
CA GLY A 415 11.25 -9.59 14.74
C GLY A 415 11.99 -8.31 14.42
N ILE A 416 13.32 -8.36 14.34
CA ILE A 416 14.18 -7.25 13.94
C ILE A 416 15.06 -7.68 12.77
N PHE A 417 15.16 -6.84 11.74
CA PHE A 417 16.28 -6.87 10.80
C PHE A 417 17.25 -5.74 11.12
N PHE A 418 18.54 -6.04 11.04
CA PHE A 418 19.58 -5.03 11.08
C PHE A 418 20.11 -4.77 9.68
N ARG A 419 20.01 -3.53 9.21
CA ARG A 419 20.64 -3.09 7.97
C ARG A 419 21.82 -2.20 8.29
N PHE A 420 23.02 -2.69 7.99
CA PHE A 420 24.23 -1.95 8.27
C PHE A 420 24.54 -0.94 7.14
N SER A 421 24.73 0.33 7.53
CA SER A 421 25.01 1.47 6.65
C SER A 421 26.50 1.74 6.47
#